data_AF-A0AA88KFR9-F1
#
_entry.id   AF-A0AA88KFR9-F1
#
_cell.length_a   1.000
_cell.length_b   1.000
_cell.length_c   1.000
_cell.angle_alpha   90.00
_cell.angle_beta   90.00
_cell.angle_gamma   90.00
#
_symmetry.space_group_name_H-M   'P 1'
#
loop_
_entity.id
_entity.type
_entity.pdbx_description
1 polymer ?
#
loop_
_entity_poly.entity_id
_entity_poly.type
_entity_poly.pdbx_seq_one_letter_code
_entity_poly.pdbx_strand_id
1 'polypeptide(L)'
;MIQNSSSLPSTCFKLSNVPTINQYEIGLPTGCEATALAQALHYFGLHVSPVQIATMLKKEPFMFQLTKNTSEDHHKNLDDATTSSSSSGGGGGETLVYGGNPKRAFVGNPFSALEGMGVYDEPLIELVNCFFIPILNKLNTLSKKVKGVKRFSSSSLTHKTIDFESILEYMYTHQVPVVIWCTLKMRESFHNSHETWFDYLNKDHVIQWKSPEHCVTLIGFDIDINSSSSSSTNEQVVIVNDPDCGCEMRYNRKLFEQRFMEMGGMAFSFETCEP
;
A
#
# COMPACT_ATOMS: atom_id res chain seq x y z
N MET A 1 13.04 24.33 25.98
CA MET A 1 13.16 24.37 24.51
C MET A 1 13.92 23.13 24.10
N ILE A 2 13.23 22.07 23.69
CA ILE A 2 13.89 20.88 23.14
C ILE A 2 14.09 21.19 21.67
N GLN A 3 15.32 21.51 21.28
CA GLN A 3 15.67 21.57 19.87
C GLN A 3 15.60 20.13 19.34
N ASN A 4 14.59 19.81 18.53
CA ASN A 4 14.65 18.67 17.63
C ASN A 4 15.72 18.97 16.58
N SER A 5 16.98 18.64 16.87
CA SER A 5 18.02 18.60 15.85
C SER A 5 17.75 17.38 14.98
N SER A 6 17.45 17.56 13.69
CA SER A 6 17.32 16.44 12.75
C SER A 6 18.63 15.66 12.74
N SER A 7 18.53 14.34 12.85
CA SER A 7 19.67 13.43 12.78
C SER A 7 20.10 13.13 11.34
N LEU A 8 19.28 13.54 10.36
CA LEU A 8 19.62 13.45 8.96
C LEU A 8 20.83 14.34 8.63
N PRO A 9 21.83 13.80 7.92
CA PRO A 9 22.95 14.60 7.50
C PRO A 9 22.46 15.65 6.49
N SER A 10 23.16 16.79 6.42
CA SER A 10 22.93 17.82 5.39
C SER A 10 23.26 17.35 3.96
N THR A 11 23.56 16.06 3.77
CA THR A 11 24.09 15.43 2.56
C THR A 11 23.17 14.32 2.05
N CYS A 12 23.44 13.84 0.84
CA CYS A 12 22.73 12.73 0.22
C CYS A 12 23.00 11.39 0.89
N PHE A 13 22.05 10.47 0.75
CA PHE A 13 22.16 9.10 1.23
C PHE A 13 21.45 8.15 0.27
N LYS A 14 22.06 6.99 0.02
CA LYS A 14 21.44 5.91 -0.75
C LYS A 14 22.00 4.56 -0.32
N LEU A 15 21.10 3.60 -0.10
CA LEU A 15 21.45 2.21 0.11
C LEU A 15 22.06 1.62 -1.17
N SER A 16 23.20 0.96 -1.04
CA SER A 16 23.75 0.11 -2.09
C SER A 16 23.03 -1.24 -2.11
N ASN A 17 23.01 -1.90 -3.27
CA ASN A 17 22.58 -3.30 -3.44
C ASN A 17 21.09 -3.60 -3.17
N VAL A 18 20.19 -2.62 -3.31
CA VAL A 18 18.76 -2.91 -3.45
C VAL A 18 18.46 -3.10 -4.95
N PRO A 19 18.08 -4.29 -5.41
CA PRO A 19 17.85 -4.52 -6.84
C PRO A 19 16.58 -3.82 -7.32
N THR A 20 16.53 -3.50 -8.60
CA THR A 20 15.28 -3.12 -9.27
C THR A 20 14.66 -4.37 -9.88
N ILE A 21 13.33 -4.43 -9.85
CA ILE A 21 12.54 -5.53 -10.43
C ILE A 21 11.31 -4.90 -11.07
N ASN A 22 11.07 -5.18 -12.36
CA ASN A 22 9.85 -4.76 -13.05
C ASN A 22 8.72 -5.75 -12.77
N GLN A 23 7.57 -5.29 -12.26
CA GLN A 23 6.45 -6.18 -11.91
C GLN A 23 5.81 -6.84 -13.15
N TYR A 24 5.78 -6.14 -14.28
CA TYR A 24 5.13 -6.61 -15.50
C TYR A 24 5.95 -7.71 -16.20
N GLU A 25 7.28 -7.57 -16.21
CA GLU A 25 8.19 -8.56 -16.80
C GLU A 25 8.12 -9.92 -16.10
N ILE A 26 7.70 -9.94 -14.83
CA ILE A 26 7.54 -11.16 -14.03
C ILE A 26 6.07 -11.59 -13.87
N GLY A 27 5.15 -10.99 -14.64
CA GLY A 27 3.76 -11.42 -14.74
C GLY A 27 2.85 -10.97 -13.58
N LEU A 28 3.18 -9.86 -12.92
CA LEU A 28 2.38 -9.26 -11.86
C LEU A 28 1.83 -7.88 -12.28
N PRO A 29 0.73 -7.82 -13.05
CA PRO A 29 0.13 -6.56 -13.47
C PRO A 29 -0.33 -5.69 -12.29
N THR A 30 -0.67 -6.29 -11.15
CA THR A 30 -1.16 -5.61 -9.93
C THR A 30 -0.35 -6.04 -8.70
N GLY A 31 0.96 -6.19 -8.83
CA GLY A 31 1.83 -6.71 -7.76
C GLY A 31 2.96 -5.78 -7.33
N CYS A 32 2.70 -4.47 -7.29
CA CYS A 32 3.70 -3.48 -6.86
C CYS A 32 4.19 -3.75 -5.42
N GLU A 33 3.30 -4.13 -4.50
CA GLU A 33 3.59 -4.42 -3.09
C GLU A 33 4.45 -5.68 -2.94
N ALA A 34 4.10 -6.74 -3.67
CA ALA A 34 4.88 -7.97 -3.68
C ALA A 34 6.28 -7.73 -4.27
N THR A 35 6.38 -6.89 -5.28
CA THR A 35 7.65 -6.54 -5.94
C THR A 35 8.51 -5.66 -5.05
N ALA A 36 7.94 -4.62 -4.42
CA ALA A 36 8.65 -3.76 -3.48
C ALA A 36 9.16 -4.53 -2.26
N LEU A 37 8.37 -5.49 -1.74
CA LEU A 37 8.82 -6.36 -0.66
C LEU A 37 9.96 -7.29 -1.10
N ALA A 38 9.89 -7.85 -2.31
CA ALA A 38 10.99 -8.68 -2.84
C ALA A 38 12.30 -7.89 -2.94
N GLN A 39 12.25 -6.68 -3.52
CA GLN A 39 13.42 -5.79 -3.61
C GLN A 39 14.02 -5.52 -2.22
N ALA A 40 13.17 -5.28 -1.22
CA ALA A 40 13.61 -5.03 0.15
C ALA A 40 14.19 -6.30 0.84
N LEU A 41 13.64 -7.50 0.60
CA LEU A 41 14.17 -8.75 1.13
C LEU A 41 15.49 -9.16 0.47
N HIS A 42 15.68 -8.83 -0.81
CA HIS A 42 16.93 -9.08 -1.53
C HIS A 42 18.09 -8.28 -0.95
N TYR A 43 17.83 -7.08 -0.40
CA TYR A 43 18.82 -6.31 0.35
C TYR A 43 19.41 -7.10 1.53
N PHE A 44 18.59 -7.95 2.16
CA PHE A 44 19.01 -8.87 3.21
C PHE A 44 19.44 -10.25 2.66
N GLY A 45 19.84 -10.34 1.39
CA GLY A 45 20.31 -11.58 0.77
C GLY A 45 19.26 -12.68 0.60
N LEU A 46 18.00 -12.42 0.94
CA LEU A 46 16.91 -13.37 0.71
C LEU A 46 16.33 -13.14 -0.69
N HIS A 47 16.81 -13.92 -1.65
CA HIS A 47 16.40 -13.85 -3.06
C HIS A 47 15.05 -14.54 -3.34
N VAL A 48 13.98 -14.04 -2.75
CA VAL A 48 12.60 -14.48 -3.01
C VAL A 48 12.01 -13.75 -4.23
N SER A 49 11.32 -14.44 -5.15
CA SER A 49 10.71 -13.76 -6.30
C SER A 49 9.41 -13.02 -5.89
N PRO A 50 9.06 -11.91 -6.55
CA PRO A 50 7.76 -11.26 -6.32
C PRO A 50 6.57 -12.21 -6.50
N VAL A 51 6.67 -13.13 -7.47
CA VAL A 51 5.66 -14.17 -7.71
C VAL A 51 5.46 -15.08 -6.50
N GLN A 52 6.54 -15.48 -5.80
CA GLN A 52 6.43 -16.27 -4.57
C GLN A 52 5.71 -15.48 -3.48
N ILE A 53 6.06 -14.20 -3.30
CA ILE A 53 5.38 -13.32 -2.34
C ILE A 53 3.89 -13.18 -2.68
N ALA A 54 3.56 -12.86 -3.93
CA ALA A 54 2.18 -12.72 -4.40
C ALA A 54 1.36 -14.02 -4.25
N THR A 55 2.01 -15.17 -4.42
CA THR A 55 1.38 -16.49 -4.20
C THR A 55 1.06 -16.69 -2.72
N MET A 56 1.98 -16.34 -1.83
CA MET A 56 1.88 -16.51 -0.39
C MET A 56 0.96 -15.51 0.31
N LEU A 57 0.78 -14.32 -0.27
CA LEU A 57 -0.15 -13.32 0.26
C LEU A 57 -1.56 -13.89 0.31
N LYS A 58 -2.22 -13.71 1.47
CA LYS A 58 -3.64 -13.97 1.65
C LYS A 58 -4.42 -13.16 0.60
N LYS A 59 -5.54 -13.71 0.13
CA LYS A 59 -6.39 -13.12 -0.90
C LYS A 59 -7.81 -12.97 -0.40
N GLU A 60 -8.43 -11.88 -0.80
CA GLU A 60 -9.82 -11.52 -0.56
C GLU A 60 -10.54 -11.41 -1.92
N PRO A 61 -11.86 -11.63 -1.98
CA PRO A 61 -12.58 -11.62 -3.25
C PRO A 61 -12.49 -10.25 -3.94
N PHE A 62 -12.38 -10.26 -5.26
CA PHE A 62 -12.58 -9.07 -6.08
C PHE A 62 -14.03 -8.58 -5.98
N MET A 63 -14.32 -7.38 -6.48
CA MET A 63 -15.66 -6.79 -6.41
C MET A 63 -16.71 -7.63 -7.15
N PHE A 64 -17.86 -7.86 -6.51
CA PHE A 64 -19.02 -8.58 -7.07
C PHE A 64 -20.33 -7.88 -6.70
N GLN A 65 -21.36 -8.07 -7.51
CA GLN A 65 -22.67 -7.43 -7.33
C GLN A 65 -23.70 -8.40 -6.73
N LEU A 66 -24.50 -7.91 -5.79
CA LEU A 66 -25.69 -8.59 -5.29
C LEU A 66 -26.92 -7.69 -5.51
N THR A 67 -27.97 -8.26 -6.12
CA THR A 67 -29.26 -7.58 -6.29
C THR A 67 -30.18 -7.95 -5.14
N LYS A 68 -30.70 -6.96 -4.42
CA LYS A 68 -31.81 -7.21 -3.47
C LYS A 68 -33.12 -7.33 -4.25
N ASN A 69 -33.72 -8.52 -4.21
CA ASN A 69 -35.12 -8.67 -4.59
C ASN A 69 -35.97 -8.11 -3.46
N THR A 70 -36.74 -7.06 -3.73
CA THR A 70 -37.78 -6.55 -2.83
C THR A 70 -38.98 -7.49 -2.88
N SER A 71 -38.89 -8.63 -2.21
CA SER A 71 -40.04 -9.51 -1.96
C SER A 71 -39.77 -10.28 -0.67
N GLU A 72 -40.73 -10.26 0.27
CA GLU A 72 -40.70 -10.77 1.67
C GLU A 72 -40.31 -9.66 2.68
N ASP A 73 -41.20 -9.02 3.44
CA ASP A 73 -42.37 -9.52 4.17
C ASP A 73 -43.59 -8.57 4.11
N HIS A 74 -44.66 -8.99 3.42
CA HIS A 74 -46.01 -8.60 3.81
C HIS A 74 -46.69 -9.83 4.41
N HIS A 75 -46.67 -9.91 5.74
CA HIS A 75 -47.63 -10.73 6.46
C HIS A 75 -49.04 -10.29 6.03
N LYS A 76 -49.75 -11.21 5.39
CA LYS A 76 -51.16 -11.09 5.02
C LYS A 76 -51.98 -10.81 6.28
N ASN A 77 -52.58 -9.63 6.36
CA ASN A 77 -53.92 -9.52 6.95
C ASN A 77 -54.90 -9.46 5.78
N LEU A 78 -55.75 -10.48 5.70
CA LEU A 78 -57.03 -10.35 5.03
C LEU A 78 -57.81 -9.28 5.79
N ASP A 79 -58.24 -8.23 5.10
CA ASP A 79 -59.66 -7.93 4.95
C ASP A 79 -59.87 -6.63 4.16
N ASP A 80 -60.92 -6.68 3.35
CA ASP A 80 -61.70 -5.59 2.79
C ASP A 80 -61.40 -5.06 1.37
N ALA A 81 -62.51 -4.84 0.68
CA ALA A 81 -62.65 -4.81 -0.77
C ALA A 81 -62.60 -3.39 -1.38
N THR A 82 -62.46 -3.38 -2.71
CA THR A 82 -62.83 -2.30 -3.66
C THR A 82 -61.99 -1.02 -3.72
N THR A 83 -61.14 -0.87 -4.75
CA THR A 83 -61.38 0.00 -5.93
C THR A 83 -60.17 0.04 -6.88
N SER A 84 -60.46 0.17 -8.17
CA SER A 84 -59.56 0.19 -9.32
C SER A 84 -58.83 1.53 -9.53
N SER A 85 -57.52 1.52 -9.83
CA SER A 85 -56.89 2.43 -10.81
C SER A 85 -55.42 2.06 -11.14
N SER A 86 -55.20 1.82 -12.45
CA SER A 86 -54.05 2.17 -13.31
C SER A 86 -52.57 2.13 -12.85
N SER A 87 -51.80 1.45 -13.71
CA SER A 87 -50.46 1.78 -14.25
C SER A 87 -49.18 1.56 -13.41
N SER A 88 -48.58 0.38 -13.66
CA SER A 88 -47.20 0.16 -14.16
C SER A 88 -46.07 1.12 -13.76
N GLY A 89 -45.08 0.61 -13.02
CA GLY A 89 -43.77 1.25 -12.86
C GLY A 89 -42.75 0.42 -12.06
N GLY A 90 -41.97 -0.40 -12.77
CA GLY A 90 -40.69 -1.06 -12.44
C GLY A 90 -40.27 -1.25 -10.97
N GLY A 91 -40.29 -2.50 -10.49
CA GLY A 91 -39.55 -2.92 -9.30
C GLY A 91 -38.04 -2.90 -9.57
N GLY A 92 -37.40 -1.76 -9.29
CA GLY A 92 -35.94 -1.61 -9.37
C GLY A 92 -35.29 -2.12 -8.08
N GLY A 93 -34.74 -3.34 -8.10
CA GLY A 93 -33.88 -3.82 -7.02
C GLY A 93 -32.59 -3.00 -6.95
N GLU A 94 -32.22 -2.52 -5.77
CA GLU A 94 -30.93 -1.87 -5.54
C GLU A 94 -29.80 -2.90 -5.75
N THR A 95 -28.89 -2.63 -6.69
CA THR A 95 -27.69 -3.44 -6.91
C THR A 95 -26.56 -2.84 -6.11
N LEU A 96 -26.04 -3.62 -5.14
CA LEU A 96 -24.94 -3.21 -4.27
C LEU A 96 -23.67 -3.96 -4.68
N VAL A 97 -22.53 -3.28 -4.61
CA VAL A 97 -21.20 -3.85 -4.87
C VAL A 97 -20.56 -4.24 -3.55
N TYR A 98 -20.12 -5.49 -3.45
CA TYR A 98 -19.38 -6.05 -2.32
C TYR A 98 -17.98 -6.44 -2.75
N GLY A 99 -17.06 -6.54 -1.82
CA GLY A 99 -15.69 -6.95 -2.10
C GLY A 99 -14.84 -7.15 -0.86
N GLY A 100 -13.62 -7.60 -1.08
CA GLY A 100 -12.58 -7.82 -0.08
C GLY A 100 -12.12 -6.56 0.66
N ASN A 101 -11.41 -6.72 1.77
CA ASN A 101 -10.84 -5.59 2.50
C ASN A 101 -9.29 -5.60 2.39
N PRO A 102 -8.66 -4.55 1.83
CA PRO A 102 -7.21 -4.52 1.62
C PRO A 102 -6.40 -4.52 2.92
N LYS A 103 -7.01 -4.18 4.06
CA LYS A 103 -6.38 -4.32 5.38
C LYS A 103 -6.25 -5.77 5.85
N ARG A 104 -7.05 -6.70 5.29
CA ARG A 104 -7.03 -8.11 5.67
C ARG A 104 -6.21 -8.96 4.70
N ALA A 105 -6.26 -8.66 3.41
CA ALA A 105 -5.55 -9.40 2.38
C ALA A 105 -5.53 -8.67 1.04
N PHE A 106 -4.84 -9.23 0.04
CA PHE A 106 -4.87 -8.73 -1.33
C PHE A 106 -6.27 -8.88 -1.93
N VAL A 107 -6.87 -7.78 -2.36
CA VAL A 107 -8.22 -7.79 -2.96
C VAL A 107 -8.11 -8.18 -4.44
N GLY A 108 -8.63 -9.36 -4.76
CA GLY A 108 -8.59 -9.96 -6.09
C GLY A 108 -7.35 -10.81 -6.35
N ASN A 109 -6.83 -10.74 -7.56
CA ASN A 109 -5.77 -11.58 -8.08
C ASN A 109 -4.57 -10.72 -8.57
N PRO A 110 -3.39 -10.80 -7.91
CA PRO A 110 -2.21 -10.01 -8.29
C PRO A 110 -1.64 -10.38 -9.67
N PHE A 111 -2.05 -11.53 -10.21
CA PHE A 111 -1.68 -12.02 -11.54
C PHE A 111 -2.64 -11.53 -12.65
N SER A 112 -3.67 -10.74 -12.29
CA SER A 112 -4.69 -10.24 -13.21
C SER A 112 -4.68 -8.71 -13.26
N ALA A 113 -4.68 -8.18 -14.49
CA ALA A 113 -4.87 -6.74 -14.73
C ALA A 113 -6.35 -6.32 -14.62
N LEU A 114 -7.27 -7.28 -14.64
CA LEU A 114 -8.73 -7.03 -14.69
C LEU A 114 -9.39 -7.27 -13.34
N GLU A 115 -8.86 -8.19 -12.54
CA GLU A 115 -9.48 -8.68 -11.31
C GLU A 115 -8.52 -8.54 -10.12
N GLY A 116 -7.67 -7.52 -10.12
CA GLY A 116 -6.76 -7.21 -9.01
C GLY A 116 -6.85 -5.75 -8.62
N MET A 117 -6.89 -5.48 -7.31
CA MET A 117 -6.79 -4.11 -6.77
C MET A 117 -5.42 -3.91 -6.13
N GLY A 118 -5.21 -4.46 -4.93
CA GLY A 118 -4.00 -4.29 -4.15
C GLY A 118 -4.18 -4.75 -2.71
N VAL A 119 -3.20 -4.46 -1.87
CA VAL A 119 -3.14 -4.83 -0.45
C VAL A 119 -2.50 -3.70 0.36
N TYR A 120 -2.94 -3.52 1.60
CA TYR A 120 -2.33 -2.54 2.50
C TYR A 120 -1.17 -3.16 3.29
N ASP A 121 -0.59 -2.40 4.21
CA ASP A 121 0.63 -2.78 4.91
C ASP A 121 0.47 -4.00 5.85
N GLU A 122 -0.64 -4.12 6.56
CA GLU A 122 -0.84 -5.17 7.58
C GLU A 122 -0.63 -6.60 7.07
N PRO A 123 -1.22 -7.04 5.95
CA PRO A 123 -1.02 -8.41 5.45
C PRO A 123 0.42 -8.68 5.00
N LEU A 124 1.14 -7.68 4.46
CA LEU A 124 2.56 -7.81 4.14
C LEU A 124 3.41 -7.94 5.40
N ILE A 125 3.13 -7.11 6.42
CA ILE A 125 3.84 -7.14 7.70
C ILE A 125 3.63 -8.50 8.40
N GLU A 126 2.40 -9.04 8.37
CA GLU A 126 2.11 -10.38 8.89
C GLU A 126 2.93 -11.43 8.14
N LEU A 127 2.95 -11.39 6.81
CA LEU A 127 3.72 -12.32 5.99
C LEU A 127 5.23 -12.26 6.30
N VAL A 128 5.79 -11.05 6.45
CA VAL A 128 7.20 -10.86 6.81
C VAL A 128 7.51 -11.45 8.19
N ASN A 129 6.71 -11.11 9.21
CA ASN A 129 6.93 -11.59 10.57
C ASN A 129 6.80 -13.12 10.68
N CYS A 130 5.77 -13.69 10.06
CA CYS A 130 5.46 -15.12 10.21
C CYS A 130 6.35 -16.01 9.35
N PHE A 131 6.82 -15.54 8.19
CA PHE A 131 7.51 -16.39 7.23
C PHE A 131 8.93 -15.94 6.89
N PHE A 132 9.13 -14.68 6.49
CA PHE A 132 10.43 -14.25 5.97
C PHE A 132 11.47 -14.02 7.07
N ILE A 133 11.10 -13.47 8.22
CA ILE A 133 12.03 -13.29 9.35
C ILE A 133 12.60 -14.64 9.85
N PRO A 134 11.80 -15.69 10.06
CA PRO A 134 12.34 -17.02 10.38
C PRO A 134 13.34 -17.56 9.36
N ILE A 135 13.15 -17.28 8.07
CA ILE A 135 14.08 -17.71 7.01
C ILE A 135 15.35 -16.87 7.04
N LEU A 136 15.23 -15.55 7.11
CA LEU A 136 16.36 -14.61 7.23
C LEU A 136 17.27 -15.00 8.41
N ASN A 137 16.67 -15.36 9.54
CA ASN A 137 17.43 -15.78 10.73
C ASN A 137 18.15 -17.13 10.59
N LYS A 138 17.82 -17.94 9.58
CA LYS A 138 18.56 -19.16 9.23
C LYS A 138 19.69 -18.88 8.22
N LEU A 139 19.66 -17.74 7.53
CA LEU A 139 20.73 -17.32 6.63
C LEU A 139 21.89 -16.77 7.47
N ASN A 140 22.90 -17.61 7.75
CA ASN A 140 24.14 -17.22 8.45
C ASN A 140 25.04 -16.25 7.65
N THR A 141 24.52 -15.66 6.57
CA THR A 141 25.26 -14.79 5.64
C THR A 141 25.07 -13.30 5.92
N LEU A 142 24.21 -12.94 6.88
CA LEU A 142 23.88 -11.54 7.13
C LEU A 142 24.76 -10.92 8.20
N SER A 143 25.34 -9.76 7.85
CA SER A 143 25.99 -8.87 8.82
C SER A 143 25.00 -8.18 9.76
N LYS A 144 23.69 -8.24 9.47
CA LYS A 144 22.62 -7.67 10.29
C LYS A 144 21.48 -8.67 10.45
N LYS A 145 21.15 -9.01 11.70
CA LYS A 145 20.05 -9.92 11.99
C LYS A 145 18.72 -9.17 12.03
N VAL A 146 17.73 -9.64 11.28
CA VAL A 146 16.37 -9.06 11.28
C VAL A 146 15.54 -9.72 12.39
N LYS A 147 15.06 -8.91 13.33
CA LYS A 147 14.29 -9.38 14.51
C LYS A 147 12.80 -9.04 14.45
N GLY A 148 12.41 -8.12 13.59
CA GLY A 148 11.04 -7.64 13.51
C GLY A 148 10.82 -6.67 12.35
N VAL A 149 9.63 -6.08 12.34
CA VAL A 149 9.19 -5.10 11.35
C VAL A 149 8.90 -3.78 12.05
N LYS A 150 9.49 -2.70 11.56
CA LYS A 150 9.17 -1.34 11.98
C LYS A 150 8.04 -0.82 11.10
N ARG A 151 6.82 -0.82 11.61
CA ARG A 151 5.68 -0.16 10.95
C ARG A 151 5.69 1.34 11.23
N PHE A 152 5.50 2.15 10.19
CA PHE A 152 5.21 3.57 10.29
C PHE A 152 3.72 3.73 9.98
N SER A 153 2.93 4.08 11.00
CA SER A 153 1.49 4.30 10.84
C SER A 153 1.09 5.50 11.67
N SER A 154 0.16 6.30 11.14
CA SER A 154 -0.55 7.32 11.89
C SER A 154 -1.39 6.60 12.94
N SER A 155 -1.22 6.93 14.22
CA SER A 155 -2.10 6.38 15.26
C SER A 155 -3.25 7.35 15.49
N SER A 156 -4.47 6.89 15.20
CA SER A 156 -5.69 7.70 15.35
C SER A 156 -5.90 8.20 16.78
N LEU A 157 -5.28 7.56 17.77
CA LEU A 157 -5.37 7.91 19.20
C LEU A 157 -4.51 9.11 19.61
N THR A 158 -3.50 9.49 18.83
CA THR A 158 -2.56 10.56 19.22
C THR A 158 -2.68 11.83 18.38
N HIS A 159 -3.54 11.85 17.35
CA HIS A 159 -3.61 12.90 16.32
C HIS A 159 -2.25 13.23 15.67
N LYS A 160 -1.24 12.39 15.87
CA LYS A 160 0.11 12.61 15.37
C LYS A 160 0.18 12.03 13.96
N THR A 161 0.27 12.91 12.97
CA THR A 161 0.64 12.53 11.61
C THR A 161 2.03 11.90 11.62
N ILE A 162 2.25 10.95 10.73
CA ILE A 162 3.60 10.42 10.52
C ILE A 162 4.47 11.56 10.03
N ASP A 163 5.61 11.74 10.67
CA ASP A 163 6.64 12.64 10.19
C ASP A 163 7.48 11.89 9.16
N PHE A 164 7.41 12.28 7.89
CA PHE A 164 8.15 11.62 6.82
C PHE A 164 9.66 11.73 7.03
N GLU A 165 10.15 12.79 7.69
CA GLU A 165 11.55 12.93 8.10
C GLU A 165 11.98 11.74 8.97
N SER A 166 11.12 11.28 9.89
CA SER A 166 11.43 10.13 10.76
C SER A 166 11.60 8.81 10.01
N ILE A 167 10.98 8.65 8.83
CA ILE A 167 11.19 7.49 7.95
C ILE A 167 12.58 7.56 7.33
N LEU A 168 12.97 8.73 6.84
CA LEU A 168 14.29 8.97 6.25
C LEU A 168 15.40 8.81 7.31
N GLU A 169 15.21 9.36 8.51
CA GLU A 169 16.11 9.21 9.66
C GLU A 169 16.28 7.73 10.03
N TYR A 170 15.19 6.97 10.07
CA TYR A 170 15.24 5.56 10.38
C TYR A 170 16.03 4.78 9.32
N MET A 171 15.71 4.99 8.04
CA MET A 171 16.41 4.37 6.92
C MET A 171 17.91 4.68 6.94
N TYR A 172 18.29 5.94 7.16
CA TYR A 172 19.68 6.38 7.25
C TYR A 172 20.41 5.79 8.48
N THR A 173 19.79 5.85 9.65
CA THR A 173 20.44 5.40 10.89
C THR A 173 20.62 3.88 10.90
N HIS A 174 19.63 3.15 10.38
CA HIS A 174 19.60 1.68 10.48
C HIS A 174 20.13 1.01 9.20
N GLN A 175 20.32 1.78 8.12
CA GLN A 175 20.70 1.31 6.78
C GLN A 175 19.79 0.16 6.33
N VAL A 176 18.49 0.43 6.22
CA VAL A 176 17.47 -0.55 5.84
C VAL A 176 16.47 0.08 4.85
N PRO A 177 16.05 -0.64 3.79
CA PRO A 177 15.08 -0.12 2.84
C PRO A 177 13.69 0.01 3.47
N VAL A 178 12.83 0.83 2.87
CA VAL A 178 11.45 1.04 3.32
C VAL A 178 10.47 0.64 2.22
N VAL A 179 9.52 -0.23 2.52
CA VAL A 179 8.36 -0.52 1.65
C VAL A 179 7.32 0.54 1.94
N ILE A 180 6.91 1.32 0.93
CA ILE A 180 6.12 2.54 1.12
C ILE A 180 5.07 2.72 0.04
N TRP A 181 3.88 3.16 0.45
CA TRP A 181 2.76 3.44 -0.44
C TRP A 181 2.75 4.90 -0.88
N CYS A 182 2.41 5.13 -2.14
CA CYS A 182 2.31 6.43 -2.78
C CYS A 182 1.36 6.32 -3.98
N THR A 183 1.36 7.30 -4.88
CA THR A 183 0.57 7.20 -6.11
C THR A 183 1.44 6.86 -7.31
N LEU A 184 0.89 6.10 -8.25
CA LEU A 184 1.59 5.72 -9.47
C LEU A 184 2.09 6.95 -10.22
N LYS A 185 3.42 7.04 -10.43
CA LYS A 185 4.12 8.16 -11.07
C LYS A 185 3.89 9.51 -10.37
N MET A 186 3.64 9.50 -9.06
CA MET A 186 3.35 10.68 -8.24
C MET A 186 2.12 11.49 -8.72
N ARG A 187 1.22 10.86 -9.49
CA ARG A 187 -0.01 11.51 -9.97
C ARG A 187 -0.90 11.91 -8.82
N GLU A 188 -1.74 12.92 -9.04
CA GLU A 188 -2.75 13.30 -8.07
C GLU A 188 -3.67 12.12 -7.76
N SER A 189 -3.94 11.92 -6.47
CA SER A 189 -4.88 10.89 -6.06
C SER A 189 -6.31 11.32 -6.30
N PHE A 190 -7.17 10.34 -6.57
CA PHE A 190 -8.58 10.51 -6.81
C PHE A 190 -9.35 9.34 -6.22
N HIS A 191 -10.66 9.53 -6.11
CA HIS A 191 -11.61 8.51 -5.72
C HIS A 191 -12.65 8.39 -6.82
N ASN A 192 -12.99 7.17 -7.20
CA ASN A 192 -14.04 6.86 -8.15
C ASN A 192 -15.17 6.11 -7.43
N SER A 193 -16.42 6.44 -7.72
CA SER A 193 -17.58 5.70 -7.20
C SER A 193 -17.56 4.23 -7.58
N HIS A 194 -16.95 3.87 -8.72
CA HIS A 194 -16.75 2.48 -9.14
C HIS A 194 -15.70 1.72 -8.32
N GLU A 195 -14.91 2.41 -7.49
CA GLU A 195 -13.87 1.85 -6.61
C GLU A 195 -14.32 1.96 -5.14
N THR A 196 -15.64 1.92 -4.91
CA THR A 196 -16.28 1.88 -3.60
C THR A 196 -17.13 0.64 -3.50
N TRP A 197 -16.96 -0.13 -2.42
CA TRP A 197 -17.73 -1.35 -2.19
C TRP A 197 -17.96 -1.60 -0.71
N PHE A 198 -18.98 -2.38 -0.40
CA PHE A 198 -19.22 -2.87 0.95
C PHE A 198 -18.30 -4.05 1.27
N ASP A 199 -17.70 -4.03 2.45
CA ASP A 199 -16.92 -5.17 2.94
C ASP A 199 -17.83 -6.40 3.06
N TYR A 200 -17.52 -7.46 2.32
CA TYR A 200 -18.39 -8.64 2.24
C TYR A 200 -18.55 -9.39 3.59
N LEU A 201 -17.64 -9.18 4.54
CA LEU A 201 -17.74 -9.72 5.91
C LEU A 201 -18.37 -8.74 6.91
N ASN A 202 -18.44 -7.46 6.58
CA ASN A 202 -19.02 -6.43 7.42
C ASN A 202 -19.75 -5.39 6.56
N LYS A 203 -21.03 -5.65 6.29
CA LYS A 203 -21.87 -4.80 5.43
C LYS A 203 -22.00 -3.34 5.89
N ASP A 204 -21.68 -3.03 7.15
CA ASP A 204 -21.74 -1.67 7.68
C ASP A 204 -20.42 -0.90 7.44
N HIS A 205 -19.39 -1.60 6.95
CA HIS A 205 -18.10 -1.04 6.61
C HIS A 205 -17.99 -0.86 5.09
N VAL A 206 -17.85 0.40 4.67
CA VAL A 206 -17.63 0.78 3.28
C VAL A 206 -16.15 0.96 3.02
N ILE A 207 -15.63 0.26 2.02
CA ILE A 207 -14.27 0.45 1.52
C ILE A 207 -14.30 1.53 0.43
N GLN A 208 -13.47 2.55 0.60
CA GLN A 208 -13.22 3.59 -0.40
C GLN A 208 -11.78 3.45 -0.87
N TRP A 209 -11.58 2.82 -2.03
CA TRP A 209 -10.26 2.69 -2.61
C TRP A 209 -9.81 4.01 -3.22
N LYS A 210 -8.53 4.33 -3.02
CA LYS A 210 -7.96 5.60 -3.48
C LYS A 210 -6.95 5.32 -4.57
N SER A 211 -7.22 5.84 -5.75
CA SER A 211 -6.40 5.63 -6.94
C SER A 211 -5.53 6.85 -7.24
N PRO A 212 -4.46 6.71 -8.04
CA PRO A 212 -3.86 5.45 -8.49
C PRO A 212 -2.88 4.96 -7.43
N GLU A 213 -3.32 4.05 -6.55
CA GLU A 213 -2.47 3.43 -5.52
C GLU A 213 -1.23 2.80 -6.15
N HIS A 214 -0.11 2.86 -5.42
CA HIS A 214 1.15 2.27 -5.81
C HIS A 214 2.05 2.01 -4.60
N CYS A 215 2.93 1.02 -4.71
CA CYS A 215 3.90 0.68 -3.69
C CYS A 215 5.30 0.59 -4.30
N VAL A 216 6.28 1.20 -3.63
CA VAL A 216 7.68 1.28 -4.07
C VAL A 216 8.63 0.95 -2.93
N THR A 217 9.89 0.67 -3.27
CA THR A 217 10.96 0.51 -2.27
C THR A 217 11.77 1.80 -2.18
N LEU A 218 11.64 2.53 -1.09
CA LEU A 218 12.43 3.71 -0.78
C LEU A 218 13.83 3.30 -0.31
N ILE A 219 14.85 3.84 -0.96
CA ILE A 219 16.26 3.44 -0.79
C ILE A 219 17.21 4.60 -0.50
N GLY A 220 16.75 5.85 -0.59
CA GLY A 220 17.61 7.00 -0.38
C GLY A 220 16.91 8.34 -0.51
N PHE A 221 17.69 9.40 -0.33
CA PHE A 221 17.31 10.78 -0.56
C PHE A 221 18.54 11.57 -0.99
N ASP A 222 18.31 12.65 -1.73
CA ASP A 222 19.37 13.48 -2.29
C ASP A 222 18.94 14.94 -2.32
N ILE A 223 19.91 15.82 -2.57
CA ILE A 223 19.67 17.20 -2.96
C ILE A 223 19.49 17.23 -4.48
N ASP A 224 18.46 17.93 -4.95
CA ASP A 224 18.31 18.20 -6.36
C ASP A 224 19.31 19.29 -6.78
N ILE A 225 20.44 18.85 -7.32
CA ILE A 225 21.50 19.73 -7.84
C ILE A 225 21.13 20.39 -9.17
N ASN A 226 20.05 19.96 -9.83
CA ASN A 226 19.62 20.48 -11.13
C ASN A 226 18.46 21.48 -11.03
N SER A 227 17.86 21.66 -9.85
CA SER A 227 16.84 22.68 -9.62
C SER A 227 17.43 24.06 -9.88
N SER A 228 17.09 24.60 -11.04
CA SER A 228 17.53 25.90 -11.55
C SER A 228 16.85 27.08 -10.84
N SER A 229 16.21 26.82 -9.70
CA SER A 229 15.41 27.76 -8.94
C SER A 229 16.33 28.67 -8.14
N SER A 230 16.25 29.99 -8.39
CA SER A 230 16.86 31.08 -7.62
C SER A 230 16.39 31.17 -6.15
N SER A 231 15.80 30.10 -5.62
CA SER A 231 15.29 29.96 -4.27
C SER A 231 16.40 29.43 -3.38
N SER A 232 16.67 30.12 -2.28
CA SER A 232 17.67 29.78 -1.26
C SER A 232 17.41 28.47 -0.49
N THR A 233 16.48 27.64 -0.98
CA THR A 233 16.18 26.31 -0.45
C THR A 233 16.53 25.26 -1.49
N ASN A 234 17.59 24.50 -1.26
CA ASN A 234 17.91 23.31 -2.04
C ASN A 234 16.67 22.39 -2.10
N GLU A 235 16.16 22.11 -3.30
CA GLU A 235 15.08 21.14 -3.46
C GLU A 235 15.62 19.74 -3.10
N GLN A 236 14.79 18.94 -2.45
CA GLN A 236 15.16 17.59 -2.01
C GLN A 236 14.41 16.56 -2.84
N VAL A 237 15.06 15.44 -3.11
CA VAL A 237 14.46 14.29 -3.78
C VAL A 237 14.54 13.04 -2.91
N VAL A 238 13.60 12.14 -3.10
CA VAL A 238 13.70 10.75 -2.63
C VAL A 238 14.09 9.84 -3.79
N ILE A 239 14.81 8.78 -3.47
CA ILE A 239 15.28 7.76 -4.42
C ILE A 239 14.53 6.47 -4.12
N VAL A 240 13.82 5.94 -5.10
CA VAL A 240 13.04 4.70 -4.97
C VAL A 240 13.39 3.73 -6.08
N ASN A 241 13.33 2.44 -5.80
CA ASN A 241 13.20 1.42 -6.84
C ASN A 241 11.71 1.24 -7.12
N ASP A 242 11.29 1.56 -8.34
CA ASP A 242 9.87 1.58 -8.73
C ASP A 242 9.51 0.30 -9.51
N PRO A 243 8.62 -0.56 -8.98
CA PRO A 243 8.13 -1.75 -9.68
C PRO A 243 7.48 -1.49 -11.05
N ASP A 244 6.89 -0.31 -11.28
CA ASP A 244 6.20 0.03 -12.54
C ASP A 244 7.19 0.16 -13.70
N CYS A 245 8.29 0.89 -13.50
CA CYS A 245 9.34 1.00 -14.51
C CYS A 245 10.40 -0.12 -14.41
N GLY A 246 10.51 -0.80 -13.27
CA GLY A 246 11.60 -1.73 -12.99
C GLY A 246 12.96 -1.03 -12.86
N CYS A 247 12.95 0.22 -12.44
CA CYS A 247 14.10 1.11 -12.49
C CYS A 247 14.17 2.00 -11.25
N GLU A 248 15.33 2.63 -11.04
CA GLU A 248 15.48 3.65 -10.01
C GLU A 248 14.84 4.96 -10.47
N MET A 249 14.01 5.54 -9.62
CA MET A 249 13.34 6.81 -9.83
C MET A 249 13.72 7.81 -8.76
N ARG A 250 13.79 9.09 -9.15
CA ARG A 250 13.99 10.23 -8.27
C ARG A 250 12.75 11.11 -8.31
N TYR A 251 12.16 11.36 -7.15
CA TYR A 251 10.95 12.18 -7.04
C TYR A 251 11.18 13.37 -6.12
N ASN A 252 10.61 14.53 -6.47
CA ASN A 252 10.56 15.67 -5.55
C ASN A 252 9.97 15.23 -4.21
N ARG A 253 10.72 15.46 -3.12
CA ARG A 253 10.40 14.95 -1.79
C ARG A 253 9.06 15.46 -1.28
N LYS A 254 8.76 16.75 -1.44
CA LYS A 254 7.51 17.34 -0.94
C LYS A 254 6.29 16.72 -1.64
N LEU A 255 6.39 16.53 -2.96
CA LEU A 255 5.34 15.86 -3.72
C LEU A 255 5.21 14.40 -3.28
N PHE A 256 6.32 13.68 -3.12
CA PHE A 256 6.28 12.28 -2.67
C PHE A 256 5.62 12.14 -1.30
N GLU A 257 6.01 12.99 -0.33
CA GLU A 257 5.44 13.01 1.02
C GLU A 257 3.93 13.30 0.99
N GLN A 258 3.49 14.24 0.13
CA GLN A 258 2.06 14.46 -0.09
C GLN A 258 1.36 13.20 -0.59
N ARG A 259 1.90 12.51 -1.61
CA ARG A 259 1.30 11.28 -2.17
C ARG A 259 1.29 10.12 -1.17
N PHE A 260 2.34 10.00 -0.36
CA PHE A 260 2.41 9.07 0.76
C PHE A 260 1.30 9.30 1.79
N MET A 261 1.11 10.55 2.22
CA MET A 261 0.04 10.91 3.16
C MET A 261 -1.35 10.71 2.55
N GLU A 262 -1.50 10.96 1.25
CA GLU A 262 -2.73 10.68 0.52
C GLU A 262 -3.08 9.18 0.52
N MET A 263 -2.09 8.28 0.53
CA MET A 263 -2.26 6.82 0.68
C MET A 263 -2.30 6.36 2.14
N GLY A 264 -2.69 7.24 3.07
CA GLY A 264 -2.86 6.87 4.48
C GLY A 264 -1.56 6.77 5.28
N GLY A 265 -0.43 7.17 4.69
CA GLY A 265 0.86 7.13 5.37
C GLY A 265 1.36 5.71 5.63
N MET A 266 1.03 4.75 4.75
CA MET A 266 1.43 3.36 4.95
C MET A 266 2.90 3.17 4.55
N ALA A 267 3.72 2.75 5.51
CA ALA A 267 5.09 2.31 5.25
C ALA A 267 5.56 1.33 6.33
N PHE A 268 6.50 0.46 5.97
CA PHE A 268 7.24 -0.33 6.95
C PHE A 268 8.68 -0.60 6.51
N SER A 269 9.52 -0.91 7.49
CA SER A 269 10.90 -1.32 7.31
C SER A 269 11.24 -2.45 8.28
N PHE A 270 12.52 -2.78 8.42
CA PHE A 270 12.99 -3.94 9.17
C PHE A 270 13.74 -3.51 10.42
N GLU A 271 13.39 -4.11 11.55
CA GLU A 271 14.16 -3.92 12.79
C GLU A 271 15.36 -4.86 12.77
N THR A 272 16.55 -4.28 12.82
CA THR A 272 17.81 -5.03 12.88
C THR A 272 18.46 -4.89 14.25
N CYS A 273 19.26 -5.88 14.63
CA CYS A 273 20.28 -5.71 15.67
C CYS A 273 21.66 -5.89 15.05
N GLU A 274 22.66 -5.22 15.63
CA GLU A 274 24.04 -5.60 15.38
C GLU A 274 24.25 -7.07 15.82
N PRO A 275 25.05 -7.84 15.07
CA PRO A 275 25.25 -9.26 15.30
C PRO A 275 25.91 -9.56 16.65
#